data_AF-A0A2N3W6M9-F1
#
_entry.id   AF-A0A2N3W6M9-F1
#
_cell.length_a   1.000
_cell.length_b   1.000
_cell.length_c   1.000
_cell.angle_alpha   90.00
_cell.angle_beta   90.00
_cell.angle_gamma   90.00
#
_symmetry.space_group_name_H-M   'P 1'
#
loop_
_entity.id
_entity.type
_entity.pdbx_description
1 polymer ?
#
loop_
_entity_poly.entity_id
_entity_poly.type
_entity_poly.pdbx_seq_one_letter_code
_entity_poly.pdbx_strand_id
1 'polypeptide(L)'
;MVDLGGRTLLPGFVDAHSHVSLIGFQAGAANLLPPPDGPVDDIAALRRELEAWTASESGGRWEWIVGFGYDDAQSAGREHPTRDDLDEVSRDRPVLVIHQSSHLGAVNSKALELLGFDADSPDPQGGVIRRRPGSTEPNGVLEEAAFFHAWGLSAKDFDDEERIRLVLLGQRAMAAYGFTTAQDGRVMSLKDLEVLESAAAQGLLDIDVVAYPDVSLAEHLKDAEVSVPPGDTARRGQGRSRASGCSGPSRRAGRSTYDSPEPPYKQDQLVIVTQGRPTLESPRKPSAQSRVPGGKWRWGYAWSR
;
A
#
# COMPACT_ATOMS: atom_id res chain seq x y z
N MET A 1 0.75 -17.21 34.27
CA MET A 1 1.14 -18.33 33.39
C MET A 1 -0.03 -18.60 32.46
N VAL A 2 0.22 -18.80 31.17
CA VAL A 2 -0.82 -19.06 30.15
C VAL A 2 -0.68 -20.51 29.68
N ASP A 3 -1.76 -21.29 29.72
CA ASP A 3 -1.80 -22.66 29.17
C ASP A 3 -2.05 -22.61 27.66
N LEU A 4 -1.16 -23.24 26.89
CA LEU A 4 -1.23 -23.28 25.43
C LEU A 4 -2.05 -24.48 24.91
N GLY A 5 -2.48 -25.41 25.77
CA GLY A 5 -3.30 -26.56 25.38
C GLY A 5 -2.59 -27.47 24.36
N GLY A 6 -1.28 -27.67 24.52
CA GLY A 6 -0.46 -28.47 23.60
C GLY A 6 -0.13 -27.80 22.27
N ARG A 7 -0.47 -26.52 22.07
CA ARG A 7 -0.08 -25.75 20.88
C ARG A 7 1.37 -25.26 20.96
N THR A 8 1.97 -25.05 19.80
CA THR A 8 3.31 -24.47 19.65
C THR A 8 3.26 -22.95 19.70
N LEU A 9 4.15 -22.34 20.49
CA LEU A 9 4.43 -20.91 20.46
C LEU A 9 5.70 -20.67 19.63
N LEU A 10 5.64 -19.74 18.68
CA LEU A 10 6.79 -19.31 17.88
C LEU A 10 7.09 -17.83 18.18
N PRO A 11 8.33 -17.37 17.96
CA PRO A 11 8.61 -15.95 17.86
C PRO A 11 7.76 -15.31 16.76
N GLY A 12 7.31 -14.07 16.98
CA GLY A 12 6.67 -13.29 15.92
C GLY A 12 7.63 -12.99 14.77
N PHE A 13 7.10 -12.89 13.56
CA PHE A 13 7.92 -12.62 12.37
C PHE A 13 8.32 -11.14 12.31
N VAL A 14 9.53 -10.90 11.83
CA VAL A 14 10.06 -9.56 11.55
C VAL A 14 10.17 -9.43 10.04
N ASP A 15 9.39 -8.51 9.48
CA ASP A 15 9.57 -8.12 8.09
C ASP A 15 10.82 -7.26 7.95
N ALA A 16 11.69 -7.64 7.01
CA ALA A 16 12.99 -7.00 6.83
C ALA A 16 12.96 -5.80 5.87
N HIS A 17 11.90 -5.63 5.08
CA HIS A 17 11.70 -4.53 4.15
C HIS A 17 10.27 -4.55 3.56
N SER A 18 9.37 -3.79 4.18
CA SER A 18 7.98 -3.62 3.75
C SER A 18 7.60 -2.14 3.66
N HIS A 19 6.37 -1.88 3.24
CA HIS A 19 5.75 -0.56 3.23
C HIS A 19 4.39 -0.67 3.93
N VAL A 20 4.35 -0.60 5.27
CA VAL A 20 3.10 -0.80 6.02
C VAL A 20 2.01 0.18 5.61
N SER A 21 2.35 1.44 5.31
CA SER A 21 1.42 2.44 4.77
C SER A 21 0.87 2.05 3.40
N LEU A 22 1.71 1.55 2.49
CA LEU A 22 1.28 1.09 1.16
C LEU A 22 0.42 -0.18 1.24
N ILE A 23 0.76 -1.13 2.11
CA ILE A 23 -0.09 -2.31 2.37
C ILE A 23 -1.45 -1.84 2.92
N GLY A 24 -1.44 -0.81 3.76
CA GLY A 24 -2.64 -0.12 4.24
C GLY A 24 -3.48 0.48 3.12
N PHE A 25 -2.85 1.20 2.20
CA PHE A 25 -3.49 1.74 1.01
C PHE A 25 -4.10 0.63 0.14
N GLN A 26 -3.36 -0.44 -0.13
CA GLN A 26 -3.84 -1.61 -0.87
C GLN A 26 -5.06 -2.24 -0.20
N ALA A 27 -5.02 -2.43 1.13
CA ALA A 27 -6.13 -2.96 1.91
C ALA A 27 -7.34 -2.01 1.97
N GLY A 28 -7.12 -0.70 1.75
CA GLY A 28 -8.15 0.31 1.66
C GLY A 28 -8.83 0.39 0.28
N ALA A 29 -8.13 0.01 -0.79
CA ALA A 29 -8.60 0.03 -2.18
C ALA A 29 -9.45 -1.19 -2.55
N ALA A 30 -10.15 -1.14 -3.70
CA ALA A 30 -10.86 -2.30 -4.24
C ALA A 30 -9.86 -3.41 -4.59
N ASN A 31 -10.14 -4.65 -4.19
CA ASN A 31 -9.30 -5.80 -4.54
C ASN A 31 -9.51 -6.18 -6.00
N LEU A 32 -8.54 -5.83 -6.86
CA LEU A 32 -8.56 -6.15 -8.28
C LEU A 32 -7.62 -7.29 -8.64
N LEU A 33 -7.10 -8.04 -7.67
CA LEU A 33 -6.23 -9.18 -7.95
C LEU A 33 -6.98 -10.25 -8.76
N PRO A 34 -6.28 -10.93 -9.69
CA PRO A 34 -6.84 -12.08 -10.39
C PRO A 34 -6.96 -13.31 -9.49
N PRO A 35 -7.79 -14.30 -9.86
CA PRO A 35 -7.84 -15.58 -9.15
C PRO A 35 -6.47 -16.28 -9.12
N PRO A 36 -6.10 -16.95 -8.01
CA PRO A 36 -6.93 -17.22 -6.83
C PRO A 36 -6.88 -16.14 -5.74
N ASP A 37 -6.06 -15.11 -5.90
CA ASP A 37 -5.80 -14.11 -4.84
C ASP A 37 -6.87 -13.01 -4.77
N GLY A 38 -7.63 -12.82 -5.86
CA GLY A 38 -8.80 -11.96 -5.89
C GLY A 38 -9.88 -12.41 -6.88
N PRO A 39 -10.96 -11.64 -7.00
CA PRO A 39 -12.14 -12.03 -7.77
C PRO A 39 -12.12 -11.56 -9.25
N VAL A 40 -11.08 -10.86 -9.70
CA VAL A 40 -11.10 -10.14 -10.99
C VAL A 40 -10.45 -10.94 -12.11
N ASP A 41 -11.26 -11.59 -12.93
CA ASP A 41 -10.81 -12.34 -14.11
C ASP A 41 -11.02 -11.59 -15.44
N ASP A 42 -11.84 -10.53 -15.44
CA ASP A 42 -12.13 -9.72 -16.63
C ASP A 42 -12.50 -8.27 -16.26
N ILE A 43 -12.64 -7.40 -17.27
CA ILE A 43 -13.02 -6.00 -17.08
C ILE A 43 -14.41 -5.88 -16.44
N ALA A 44 -15.33 -6.80 -16.71
CA ALA A 44 -16.65 -6.77 -16.10
C ALA A 44 -16.59 -7.04 -14.58
N ALA A 45 -15.74 -7.98 -14.15
CA ALA A 45 -15.46 -8.24 -12.74
C ALA A 45 -14.78 -7.05 -12.07
N LEU A 46 -13.78 -6.46 -12.74
CA LEU A 46 -13.12 -5.25 -12.28
C LEU A 46 -14.14 -4.13 -11.99
N ARG A 47 -15.09 -3.89 -12.90
CA ARG A 47 -16.13 -2.86 -12.71
C ARG A 47 -17.04 -3.17 -11.52
N ARG A 48 -17.49 -4.43 -11.39
CA ARG A 48 -18.31 -4.85 -10.24
C ARG A 48 -17.61 -4.63 -8.91
N GLU A 49 -16.31 -4.93 -8.82
CA GLU A 49 -15.54 -4.71 -7.59
C GLU A 49 -15.37 -3.23 -7.27
N LEU A 50 -15.17 -2.37 -8.28
CA LEU A 50 -15.11 -0.91 -8.07
C LEU A 50 -16.47 -0.32 -7.63
N GLU A 51 -17.56 -0.80 -8.22
CA GLU A 51 -18.93 -0.42 -7.82
C GLU A 51 -19.23 -0.87 -6.38
N ALA A 52 -18.89 -2.10 -6.03
CA ALA A 52 -19.06 -2.62 -4.66
C ALA A 52 -18.21 -1.85 -3.66
N TRP A 53 -16.95 -1.56 -4.01
CA TRP A 53 -16.05 -0.78 -3.18
C TRP A 53 -16.55 0.65 -2.96
N THR A 54 -17.25 1.25 -3.93
CA THR A 54 -17.83 2.58 -3.81
C THR A 54 -18.85 2.68 -2.66
N ALA A 55 -19.52 1.57 -2.33
CA ALA A 55 -20.45 1.48 -1.19
C ALA A 55 -19.76 1.11 0.15
N SER A 56 -18.45 0.89 0.15
CA SER A 56 -17.67 0.56 1.35
C SER A 56 -17.34 1.80 2.19
N GLU A 57 -16.81 1.58 3.40
CA GLU A 57 -16.30 2.67 4.24
C GLU A 57 -15.22 3.49 3.52
N SER A 58 -14.25 2.84 2.87
CA SER A 58 -13.22 3.55 2.08
C SER A 58 -13.83 4.33 0.92
N GLY A 59 -14.83 3.74 0.24
CA GLY A 59 -15.53 4.36 -0.88
C GLY A 59 -16.29 5.64 -0.52
N GLY A 60 -16.72 5.77 0.73
CA GLY A 60 -17.31 6.98 1.30
C GLY A 60 -16.32 8.00 1.84
N ARG A 61 -15.05 7.61 2.07
CA ARG A 61 -13.98 8.49 2.59
C ARG A 61 -13.11 9.07 1.47
N TRP A 62 -12.88 8.34 0.39
CA TRP A 62 -11.98 8.76 -0.68
C TRP A 62 -12.74 9.51 -1.77
N GLU A 63 -12.18 10.62 -2.25
CA GLU A 63 -12.74 11.33 -3.40
C GLU A 63 -12.69 10.45 -4.67
N TRP A 64 -11.52 9.81 -4.88
CA TRP A 64 -11.27 8.91 -5.99
C TRP A 64 -11.83 7.51 -5.72
N ILE A 65 -12.34 6.87 -6.78
CA ILE A 65 -12.61 5.44 -6.78
C ILE A 65 -11.32 4.73 -7.13
N VAL A 66 -10.78 3.94 -6.21
CA VAL A 66 -9.45 3.34 -6.37
C VAL A 66 -9.52 1.83 -6.23
N GLY A 67 -8.95 1.13 -7.21
CA GLY A 67 -8.72 -0.31 -7.14
C GLY A 67 -7.26 -0.66 -7.36
N PHE A 68 -6.82 -1.78 -6.78
CA PHE A 68 -5.43 -2.19 -6.80
C PHE A 68 -5.27 -3.66 -7.18
N GLY A 69 -4.29 -3.95 -8.03
CA GLY A 69 -3.77 -5.30 -8.24
C GLY A 69 -4.22 -5.99 -9.52
N TYR A 70 -4.89 -5.29 -10.44
CA TYR A 70 -5.26 -5.91 -11.71
C TYR A 70 -4.01 -6.31 -12.51
N ASP A 71 -4.13 -7.37 -13.32
CA ASP A 71 -3.11 -7.86 -14.22
C ASP A 71 -3.74 -8.19 -15.58
N ASP A 72 -3.38 -7.44 -16.61
CA ASP A 72 -3.89 -7.69 -17.96
C ASP A 72 -3.44 -9.07 -18.46
N ALA A 73 -2.24 -9.55 -18.12
CA ALA A 73 -1.74 -10.83 -18.61
C ALA A 73 -2.52 -12.04 -18.06
N GLN A 74 -3.13 -11.87 -16.89
CA GLN A 74 -3.96 -12.89 -16.23
C GLN A 74 -5.46 -12.72 -16.51
N SER A 75 -5.88 -11.55 -16.96
CA SER A 75 -7.26 -11.30 -17.39
C SER A 75 -7.62 -12.12 -18.63
N ALA A 76 -8.84 -12.67 -18.67
CA ALA A 76 -9.36 -13.46 -19.79
C ALA A 76 -9.31 -12.70 -21.13
N GLY A 77 -9.43 -11.37 -21.10
CA GLY A 77 -9.35 -10.49 -22.27
C GLY A 77 -7.94 -10.13 -22.70
N ARG A 78 -6.93 -10.24 -21.82
CA ARG A 78 -5.55 -9.80 -22.06
C ARG A 78 -5.39 -8.34 -22.48
N GLU A 79 -6.22 -7.48 -21.90
CA GLU A 79 -6.29 -6.07 -22.21
C GLU A 79 -6.30 -5.25 -20.91
N HIS A 80 -5.71 -4.06 -20.96
CA HIS A 80 -5.85 -3.10 -19.87
C HIS A 80 -7.25 -2.47 -19.91
N PRO A 81 -7.86 -2.18 -18.75
CA PRO A 81 -9.04 -1.32 -18.71
C PRO A 81 -8.70 0.05 -19.31
N THR A 82 -9.64 0.61 -20.07
CA THR A 82 -9.53 1.92 -20.71
C THR A 82 -10.40 2.94 -19.99
N ARG A 83 -10.28 4.21 -20.39
CA ARG A 83 -11.16 5.27 -19.87
C ARG A 83 -12.63 4.97 -20.11
N ASP A 84 -12.97 4.29 -21.22
CA ASP A 84 -14.36 3.96 -21.55
C ASP A 84 -14.92 2.92 -20.57
N ASP A 85 -14.13 1.90 -20.23
CA ASP A 85 -14.51 0.89 -19.24
C ASP A 85 -14.72 1.51 -17.85
N LEU A 86 -13.85 2.45 -17.47
CA LEU A 86 -13.90 3.10 -16.17
C LEU A 86 -14.97 4.21 -16.10
N ASP A 87 -15.32 4.82 -17.23
CA ASP A 87 -16.46 5.74 -17.33
C ASP A 87 -17.80 5.03 -17.11
N GLU A 88 -17.88 3.71 -17.33
CA GLU A 88 -19.06 2.91 -16.95
C GLU A 88 -19.21 2.75 -15.43
N VAL A 89 -18.11 2.85 -14.66
CA VAL A 89 -18.16 2.85 -13.18
C VAL A 89 -18.58 4.22 -12.66
N SER A 90 -17.97 5.29 -13.18
CA SER A 90 -18.33 6.66 -12.83
C SER A 90 -17.83 7.66 -13.86
N ARG A 91 -18.66 8.66 -14.18
CA ARG A 91 -18.26 9.86 -14.94
C ARG A 91 -18.10 11.09 -14.06
N ASP A 92 -18.61 11.05 -12.83
CA ASP A 92 -18.62 12.20 -11.93
C ASP A 92 -17.46 12.15 -10.92
N ARG A 93 -16.99 10.95 -10.57
CA ARG A 93 -15.83 10.73 -9.70
C ARG A 93 -14.64 10.26 -10.51
N PRO A 94 -13.42 10.74 -10.22
CA PRO A 94 -12.21 10.20 -10.83
C PRO A 94 -12.00 8.75 -10.38
N VAL A 95 -11.65 7.90 -11.33
CA VAL A 95 -11.36 6.48 -11.11
C VAL A 95 -9.90 6.22 -11.41
N LEU A 96 -9.20 5.50 -10.53
CA LEU A 96 -7.84 5.02 -10.72
C LEU A 96 -7.79 3.52 -10.44
N VAL A 97 -7.34 2.73 -11.41
CA VAL A 97 -7.02 1.32 -11.20
C VAL A 97 -5.52 1.11 -11.35
N ILE A 98 -4.92 0.52 -10.33
CA ILE A 98 -3.48 0.33 -10.23
C ILE A 98 -3.14 -1.11 -10.62
N HIS A 99 -2.22 -1.26 -11.58
CA HIS A 99 -1.73 -2.56 -12.00
C HIS A 99 -0.87 -3.17 -10.90
N GLN A 100 -0.84 -4.51 -10.79
CA GLN A 100 -0.05 -5.21 -9.75
C GLN A 100 1.45 -4.83 -9.73
N SER A 101 2.00 -4.41 -10.88
CA SER A 101 3.40 -3.96 -10.96
C SER A 101 3.65 -2.65 -10.22
N SER A 102 2.61 -1.87 -9.93
CA SER A 102 2.71 -0.51 -9.36
C SER A 102 3.51 0.48 -10.24
N HIS A 103 3.65 0.20 -11.53
CA HIS A 103 4.35 1.06 -12.52
C HIS A 103 3.44 1.61 -13.61
N LEU A 104 2.19 1.18 -13.64
CA LEU A 104 1.18 1.67 -14.57
C LEU A 104 -0.21 1.54 -13.94
N GLY A 105 -1.17 2.23 -14.55
CA GLY A 105 -2.57 2.16 -14.16
C GLY A 105 -3.46 2.67 -15.27
N ALA A 106 -4.77 2.58 -15.06
CA ALA A 106 -5.74 3.19 -15.94
C ALA A 106 -6.65 4.15 -15.17
N VAL A 107 -7.10 5.18 -15.87
CA VAL A 107 -7.95 6.24 -15.33
C VAL A 107 -9.15 6.51 -16.24
N ASN A 108 -10.26 6.94 -15.66
CA ASN A 108 -11.45 7.36 -16.41
C ASN A 108 -11.28 8.75 -17.03
N SER A 109 -12.29 9.20 -17.80
CA SER A 109 -12.27 10.52 -18.44
C SER A 109 -12.21 11.66 -17.42
N LYS A 110 -12.88 11.50 -16.26
CA LYS A 110 -12.85 12.52 -15.21
C LYS A 110 -11.46 12.72 -14.61
N ALA A 111 -10.73 11.63 -14.38
CA ALA A 111 -9.36 11.68 -13.90
C ALA A 111 -8.39 12.27 -14.93
N LEU A 112 -8.57 11.97 -16.23
CA LEU A 112 -7.79 12.62 -17.31
C LEU A 112 -7.99 14.14 -17.33
N GLU A 113 -9.24 14.61 -17.15
CA GLU A 113 -9.56 16.04 -17.02
C GLU A 113 -8.81 16.68 -15.85
N LEU A 114 -8.84 16.05 -14.67
CA LEU A 114 -8.14 16.55 -13.48
C LEU A 114 -6.61 16.57 -13.65
N LEU A 115 -6.06 15.64 -14.41
CA LEU A 115 -4.63 15.57 -14.72
C LEU A 115 -4.22 16.58 -15.80
N GLY A 116 -5.18 17.18 -16.51
CA GLY A 116 -4.92 18.04 -17.66
C GLY A 116 -4.36 17.26 -18.85
N PHE A 117 -4.67 15.97 -18.98
CA PHE A 117 -4.22 15.14 -20.09
C PHE A 117 -5.28 15.07 -21.20
N ASP A 118 -4.91 15.56 -22.37
CA ASP A 118 -5.74 15.62 -23.57
C ASP A 118 -4.99 15.14 -24.83
N ALA A 119 -5.58 15.39 -26.01
CA ALA A 119 -5.04 14.98 -27.30
C ALA A 119 -3.76 15.73 -27.72
N ASP A 120 -3.53 16.92 -27.15
CA ASP A 120 -2.37 17.79 -27.45
C ASP A 120 -1.25 17.62 -26.42
N SER A 121 -1.54 16.98 -25.29
CA SER A 121 -0.61 16.70 -24.22
C SER A 121 0.54 15.80 -24.69
N PRO A 122 1.81 16.22 -24.59
CA PRO A 122 2.94 15.33 -24.84
C PRO A 122 3.11 14.31 -23.72
N ASP A 123 3.84 13.23 -23.99
CA ASP A 123 4.25 12.30 -22.93
C ASP A 123 5.18 13.02 -21.92
N PRO A 124 4.96 12.87 -20.59
CA PRO A 124 5.85 13.45 -19.60
C PRO A 124 7.22 12.77 -19.63
N GLN A 125 8.26 13.46 -19.16
CA GLN A 125 9.59 12.87 -19.08
C GLN A 125 9.57 11.62 -18.20
N GLY A 126 9.95 10.48 -18.77
CA GLY A 126 9.97 9.20 -18.06
C GLY A 126 8.58 8.61 -17.81
N GLY A 127 7.56 8.99 -18.59
CA GLY A 127 6.24 8.37 -18.57
C GLY A 127 5.60 8.33 -19.95
N VAL A 128 4.48 7.62 -20.07
CA VAL A 128 3.73 7.47 -21.32
C VAL A 128 2.25 7.64 -21.05
N ILE A 129 1.57 8.39 -21.90
CA ILE A 129 0.11 8.47 -21.96
C ILE A 129 -0.34 7.65 -23.17
N ARG A 130 -0.87 6.44 -22.95
CA ARG A 130 -1.30 5.58 -24.06
C ARG A 130 -2.49 6.21 -24.81
N ARG A 131 -2.49 6.05 -26.13
CA ARG A 131 -3.48 6.66 -27.03
C ARG A 131 -4.41 5.64 -27.65
N ARG A 132 -5.57 6.11 -28.09
CA ARG A 132 -6.51 5.29 -28.86
C ARG A 132 -5.88 4.89 -30.20
N PRO A 133 -6.20 3.70 -30.74
CA PRO A 133 -5.74 3.30 -32.07
C PRO A 133 -6.08 4.36 -33.13
N GLY A 134 -5.07 4.83 -33.86
CA GLY A 134 -5.23 5.81 -34.94
C GLY A 134 -5.55 7.24 -34.49
N SER A 135 -5.38 7.58 -33.20
CA SER A 135 -5.68 8.91 -32.66
C SER A 135 -4.59 9.35 -31.66
N THR A 136 -4.55 10.65 -31.35
CA THR A 136 -3.74 11.23 -30.26
C THR A 136 -4.53 11.36 -28.95
N GLU A 137 -5.82 10.99 -28.94
CA GLU A 137 -6.61 11.01 -27.71
C GLU A 137 -6.11 9.97 -26.69
N PRO A 138 -5.92 10.34 -25.40
CA PRO A 138 -5.60 9.39 -24.34
C PRO A 138 -6.65 8.29 -24.22
N ASN A 139 -6.23 7.03 -24.14
CA ASN A 139 -7.13 5.90 -23.89
C ASN A 139 -7.36 5.63 -22.39
N GLY A 140 -6.69 6.37 -21.50
CA GLY A 140 -6.79 6.22 -20.05
C GLY A 140 -5.66 5.42 -19.39
N VAL A 141 -4.87 4.65 -20.14
CA VAL A 141 -3.73 3.90 -19.56
C VAL A 141 -2.50 4.82 -19.47
N LEU A 142 -1.92 4.88 -18.28
CA LEU A 142 -0.78 5.73 -17.94
C LEU A 142 0.39 4.86 -17.45
N GLU A 143 1.61 5.20 -17.84
CA GLU A 143 2.83 4.50 -17.42
C GLU A 143 3.81 5.44 -16.72
N GLU A 144 4.51 4.91 -15.73
CA GLU A 144 5.62 5.55 -15.00
C GLU A 144 5.26 6.97 -14.55
N ALA A 145 5.97 8.02 -14.98
CA ALA A 145 5.75 9.38 -14.51
C ALA A 145 4.30 9.87 -14.71
N ALA A 146 3.62 9.46 -15.80
CA ALA A 146 2.22 9.82 -16.04
C ALA A 146 1.29 9.14 -15.00
N PHE A 147 1.57 7.89 -14.67
CA PHE A 147 0.83 7.11 -13.68
C PHE A 147 1.08 7.62 -12.25
N PHE A 148 2.32 7.91 -11.88
CA PHE A 148 2.63 8.43 -10.54
C PHE A 148 2.01 9.80 -10.29
N HIS A 149 1.80 10.62 -11.33
CA HIS A 149 1.01 11.85 -11.21
C HIS A 149 -0.45 11.57 -10.82
N ALA A 150 -1.09 10.60 -11.48
CA ALA A 150 -2.45 10.16 -11.15
C ALA A 150 -2.54 9.58 -9.74
N TRP A 151 -1.61 8.70 -9.35
CA TRP A 151 -1.58 8.14 -8.00
C TRP A 151 -1.40 9.23 -6.95
N GLY A 152 -0.41 10.12 -7.10
CA GLY A 152 -0.20 11.23 -6.17
C GLY A 152 -1.45 12.11 -6.01
N LEU A 153 -2.15 12.38 -7.11
CA LEU A 153 -3.39 13.15 -7.09
C LEU A 153 -4.56 12.41 -6.43
N SER A 154 -4.60 11.07 -6.47
CA SER A 154 -5.65 10.29 -5.80
C SER A 154 -5.57 10.30 -4.27
N ALA A 155 -4.37 10.57 -3.72
CA ALA A 155 -4.10 10.52 -2.28
C ALA A 155 -3.75 11.89 -1.67
N LYS A 156 -3.74 12.98 -2.46
CA LYS A 156 -3.30 14.30 -1.99
C LYS A 156 -4.12 14.84 -0.82
N ASP A 157 -5.41 14.55 -0.78
CA ASP A 157 -6.35 15.14 0.18
C ASP A 157 -6.61 14.24 1.39
N PHE A 158 -5.85 13.14 1.55
CA PHE A 158 -5.94 12.31 2.75
C PHE A 158 -5.46 13.10 3.97
N ASP A 159 -6.37 13.28 4.91
CA ASP A 159 -6.11 13.88 6.22
C ASP A 159 -5.39 12.90 7.16
N ASP A 160 -5.06 13.38 8.35
CA ASP A 160 -4.32 12.61 9.35
C ASP A 160 -5.10 11.39 9.84
N GLU A 161 -6.43 11.50 9.94
CA GLU A 161 -7.30 10.39 10.36
C GLU A 161 -7.22 9.25 9.34
N GLU A 162 -7.36 9.58 8.05
CA GLU A 162 -7.28 8.59 6.98
C GLU A 162 -5.88 7.99 6.88
N ARG A 163 -4.82 8.80 6.96
CA ARG A 163 -3.44 8.29 6.94
C ARG A 163 -3.15 7.34 8.10
N ILE A 164 -3.60 7.67 9.32
CA ILE A 164 -3.53 6.75 10.46
C ILE A 164 -4.34 5.49 10.13
N ARG A 165 -5.59 5.61 9.65
CA ARG A 165 -6.43 4.47 9.30
C ARG A 165 -5.74 3.51 8.32
N LEU A 166 -5.04 4.02 7.31
CA LEU A 166 -4.26 3.22 6.38
C LEU A 166 -3.12 2.47 7.09
N VAL A 167 -2.33 3.13 7.93
CA VAL A 167 -1.32 2.45 8.76
C VAL A 167 -1.96 1.33 9.59
N LEU A 168 -3.12 1.60 10.20
CA LEU A 168 -3.85 0.61 11.00
C LEU A 168 -4.37 -0.57 10.15
N LEU A 169 -4.80 -0.34 8.91
CA LEU A 169 -5.16 -1.40 7.97
C LEU A 169 -3.94 -2.25 7.60
N GLY A 170 -2.82 -1.60 7.31
CA GLY A 170 -1.57 -2.24 6.95
C GLY A 170 -1.05 -3.16 8.05
N GLN A 171 -0.97 -2.67 9.29
CA GLN A 171 -0.54 -3.52 10.40
C GLN A 171 -1.49 -4.69 10.64
N ARG A 172 -2.81 -4.52 10.47
CA ARG A 172 -3.78 -5.61 10.66
C ARG A 172 -3.58 -6.69 9.60
N ALA A 173 -3.35 -6.29 8.36
CA ALA A 173 -3.04 -7.21 7.27
C ALA A 173 -1.76 -7.99 7.58
N MET A 174 -0.69 -7.33 8.01
CA MET A 174 0.58 -7.99 8.33
C MET A 174 0.46 -8.88 9.58
N ALA A 175 -0.19 -8.41 10.65
CA ALA A 175 -0.39 -9.17 11.89
C ALA A 175 -1.18 -10.46 11.66
N ALA A 176 -2.12 -10.48 10.71
CA ALA A 176 -2.86 -11.69 10.34
C ALA A 176 -1.96 -12.81 9.79
N TYR A 177 -0.78 -12.47 9.26
CA TYR A 177 0.25 -13.41 8.80
C TYR A 177 1.35 -13.68 9.84
N GLY A 178 1.20 -13.16 11.07
CA GLY A 178 2.13 -13.41 12.18
C GLY A 178 3.32 -12.46 12.25
N PHE A 179 3.32 -11.38 11.46
CA PHE A 179 4.31 -10.31 11.60
C PHE A 179 4.03 -9.50 12.87
N THR A 180 5.05 -9.35 13.71
CA THR A 180 5.02 -8.53 14.93
C THR A 180 5.93 -7.32 14.84
N THR A 181 6.75 -7.23 13.79
CA THR A 181 7.54 -6.05 13.44
C THR A 181 7.48 -5.87 11.93
N ALA A 182 7.07 -4.68 11.50
CA ALA A 182 6.99 -4.27 10.10
C ALA A 182 7.90 -3.05 9.85
N GLN A 183 8.19 -2.80 8.58
CA GLN A 183 8.86 -1.58 8.16
C GLN A 183 7.93 -0.69 7.32
N ASP A 184 8.17 0.61 7.40
CA ASP A 184 7.79 1.54 6.35
C ASP A 184 9.05 2.02 5.62
N GLY A 185 9.38 1.30 4.55
CA GLY A 185 10.52 1.61 3.71
C GLY A 185 10.27 2.90 2.94
N ARG A 186 11.26 3.79 2.93
CA ARG A 186 11.24 5.00 2.10
C ARG A 186 10.01 5.89 2.37
N VAL A 187 9.87 6.34 3.60
CA VAL A 187 8.87 7.36 3.96
C VAL A 187 9.23 8.67 3.25
N MET A 188 8.41 9.08 2.28
CA MET A 188 8.74 10.16 1.34
C MET A 188 8.36 11.56 1.83
N SER A 189 7.58 11.68 2.90
CA SER A 189 7.18 12.97 3.45
C SER A 189 7.36 13.03 4.96
N LEU A 190 7.66 14.22 5.49
CA LEU A 190 7.66 14.47 6.94
C LEU A 190 6.29 14.19 7.54
N LYS A 191 5.22 14.44 6.77
CA LYS A 191 3.86 14.24 7.23
C LYS A 191 3.54 12.77 7.48
N ASP A 192 3.99 11.88 6.60
CA ASP A 192 3.80 10.44 6.80
C ASP A 192 4.61 9.93 8.00
N LEU A 193 5.77 10.54 8.26
CA LEU A 193 6.55 10.26 9.47
C LEU A 193 5.82 10.71 10.74
N GLU A 194 5.29 11.94 10.76
CA GLU A 194 4.45 12.47 11.85
C GLU A 194 3.22 11.60 12.11
N VAL A 195 2.59 11.04 11.07
CA VAL A 195 1.46 10.11 11.19
C VAL A 195 1.87 8.84 11.93
N LEU A 196 3.01 8.24 11.57
CA LEU A 196 3.52 7.04 12.24
C LEU A 196 3.87 7.33 13.72
N GLU A 197 4.52 8.46 14.00
CA GLU A 197 4.81 8.91 15.35
C GLU A 197 3.54 9.16 16.17
N SER A 198 2.54 9.80 15.56
CA SER A 198 1.25 10.08 16.19
C SER A 198 0.48 8.80 16.52
N ALA A 199 0.43 7.84 15.59
CA ALA A 199 -0.19 6.54 15.83
C ALA A 199 0.47 5.79 17.00
N ALA A 200 1.80 5.88 17.10
CA ALA A 200 2.57 5.29 18.20
C ALA A 200 2.31 6.00 19.54
N ALA A 201 2.34 7.34 19.57
CA ALA A 201 2.10 8.15 20.76
C ALA A 201 0.68 7.93 21.33
N GLN A 202 -0.28 7.67 20.45
CA GLN A 202 -1.66 7.32 20.81
C GLN A 202 -1.83 5.84 21.21
N GLY A 203 -0.81 5.00 21.06
CA GLY A 203 -0.86 3.57 21.37
C GLY A 203 -1.76 2.76 20.43
N LEU A 204 -1.89 3.19 19.18
CA LEU A 204 -2.76 2.56 18.16
C LEU A 204 -2.08 1.40 17.42
N LEU A 205 -0.77 1.22 17.59
CA LEU A 205 -0.01 0.16 16.93
C LEU A 205 -0.06 -1.13 17.76
N ASP A 206 -0.49 -2.22 17.11
CA ASP A 206 -0.50 -3.58 17.64
C ASP A 206 0.84 -4.30 17.40
N ILE A 207 1.58 -3.87 16.38
CA ILE A 207 2.91 -4.38 16.00
C ILE A 207 3.95 -3.25 16.00
N ASP A 208 5.23 -3.60 16.12
CA ASP A 208 6.30 -2.61 15.97
C ASP A 208 6.37 -2.12 14.52
N VAL A 209 6.52 -0.81 14.31
CA VAL A 209 6.75 -0.24 12.98
C VAL A 209 8.07 0.52 12.97
N VAL A 210 8.95 0.15 12.05
CA VAL A 210 10.25 0.80 11.82
C VAL A 210 10.18 1.65 10.56
N ALA A 211 10.26 2.96 10.71
CA ALA A 211 10.23 3.89 9.58
C ALA A 211 11.64 4.18 9.06
N TYR A 212 11.81 4.16 7.73
CA TYR A 212 13.03 4.57 7.04
C TYR A 212 12.73 5.78 6.15
N PRO A 213 13.00 7.00 6.63
CA PRO A 213 12.81 8.22 5.83
C PRO A 213 13.63 8.18 4.52
N ASP A 214 13.04 8.70 3.45
CA ASP A 214 13.76 8.92 2.20
C ASP A 214 14.93 9.90 2.42
N VAL A 215 16.02 9.70 1.68
CA VAL A 215 17.24 10.52 1.81
C VAL A 215 17.00 12.00 1.52
N SER A 216 15.97 12.34 0.75
CA SER A 216 15.54 13.73 0.51
C SER A 216 15.08 14.45 1.79
N LEU A 217 14.69 13.72 2.83
CA LEU A 217 14.27 14.29 4.11
C LEU A 217 15.44 14.53 5.08
N ALA A 218 16.67 14.09 4.74
CA ALA A 218 17.79 14.11 5.67
C ALA A 218 18.09 15.51 6.26
N GLU A 219 18.05 16.57 5.45
CA GLU A 219 18.28 17.94 5.93
C GLU A 219 17.24 18.43 6.95
N HIS A 220 16.01 17.92 6.85
CA HIS A 220 14.93 18.25 7.78
C HIS A 220 15.03 17.45 9.08
N LEU A 221 15.74 16.32 9.06
CA LEU A 221 15.85 15.37 10.16
C LEU A 221 17.20 15.46 10.89
N LYS A 222 18.11 16.34 10.45
CA LYS A 222 19.47 16.46 11.01
C LYS A 222 19.52 16.77 12.50
N ASP A 223 18.52 17.49 13.00
CA ASP A 223 18.39 17.87 14.41
C ASP A 223 17.29 17.08 15.14
N ALA A 224 16.66 16.11 14.45
CA ALA A 224 15.62 15.28 15.05
C ALA A 224 16.25 14.29 16.04
N GLU A 225 15.74 14.28 17.27
CA GLU A 225 16.15 13.28 18.25
C GLU A 225 15.60 11.90 17.84
N VAL A 226 16.47 10.87 17.86
CA VAL A 226 16.03 9.49 17.66
C VAL A 226 15.17 9.08 18.85
N SER A 227 13.85 9.08 18.68
CA SER A 227 12.94 8.52 19.67
C SER A 227 12.99 6.99 19.58
N VAL A 228 13.71 6.37 20.53
CA VAL A 228 13.57 4.93 20.82
C VAL A 228 12.72 4.83 22.08
N PRO A 229 11.46 4.36 22.00
CA PRO A 229 10.60 4.26 23.17
C PRO A 229 11.29 3.40 24.26
N PRO A 230 11.24 3.81 25.53
CA PRO A 230 11.79 3.02 26.61
C PRO A 230 10.92 1.76 26.84
N GLY A 231 11.30 0.68 26.16
CA GLY A 231 10.75 -0.66 26.35
C GLY A 231 11.73 -1.72 25.82
N ASP A 232 12.15 -2.62 26.70
CA ASP A 232 13.09 -3.75 26.50
C ASP A 232 14.56 -3.44 26.18
N THR A 233 15.34 -3.41 27.26
CA THR A 233 16.80 -3.45 27.36
C THR A 233 17.48 -4.65 26.65
N ALA A 234 16.72 -5.54 26.01
CA ALA A 234 17.24 -6.71 25.29
C ALA A 234 17.71 -6.41 23.84
N ARG A 235 17.36 -5.24 23.26
CA ARG A 235 17.79 -4.85 21.89
C ARG A 235 18.99 -3.91 21.86
N ARG A 236 19.80 -3.81 22.91
CA ARG A 236 21.18 -3.27 22.80
C ARG A 236 22.10 -4.31 22.13
N GLY A 237 21.84 -4.62 20.87
CA GLY A 237 22.86 -5.18 20.01
C GLY A 237 23.89 -4.09 19.75
N GLN A 238 25.16 -4.29 20.14
CA GLN A 238 26.27 -3.54 19.58
C GLN A 238 26.38 -3.89 18.08
N GLY A 239 25.46 -3.38 17.27
CA GLY A 239 25.41 -3.58 15.84
C GLY A 239 26.12 -2.42 15.17
N ARG A 240 27.23 -2.69 14.48
CA ARG A 240 27.77 -1.76 13.49
C ARG A 240 26.67 -1.49 12.47
N SER A 241 26.27 -0.23 12.33
CA SER A 241 25.35 0.24 11.30
C SER A 241 25.84 -0.24 9.93
N ARG A 242 25.01 -1.01 9.23
CA ARG A 242 25.14 -1.26 7.80
C ARG A 242 23.85 -0.78 7.16
N ALA A 243 23.95 0.30 6.41
CA ALA A 243 22.88 0.81 5.58
C ALA A 243 22.74 -0.06 4.33
N SER A 244 21.51 -0.42 3.99
CA SER A 244 21.14 -0.90 2.66
C SER A 244 20.07 0.05 2.14
N GLY A 245 20.47 0.96 1.24
CA GLY A 245 19.53 1.85 0.55
C GLY A 245 18.89 1.16 -0.65
N CYS A 246 17.65 1.53 -0.96
CA CYS A 246 17.04 1.27 -2.26
C CYS A 246 17.58 2.28 -3.28
N SER A 247 18.43 1.82 -4.20
CA SER A 247 18.67 2.53 -5.45
C SER A 247 17.47 2.32 -6.38
N GLY A 248 16.81 3.38 -6.85
CA GLY A 248 15.84 3.28 -7.96
C GLY A 248 16.47 2.70 -9.23
N PRO A 249 15.69 2.37 -10.27
CA PRO A 249 16.19 1.72 -11.47
C PRO A 249 17.02 2.71 -12.31
N SER A 250 18.30 2.89 -11.98
CA SER A 250 19.27 3.29 -12.99
C SER A 250 19.62 2.04 -13.78
N ARG A 251 19.47 2.14 -15.10
CA ARG A 251 19.72 1.07 -16.07
C ARG A 251 20.99 0.31 -15.70
N ARG A 252 20.90 -1.02 -15.66
CA ARG A 252 22.05 -1.92 -15.56
C ARG A 252 22.88 -1.79 -16.85
N ALA A 253 23.63 -0.70 -16.98
CA ALA A 253 24.61 -0.52 -18.02
C ALA A 253 25.84 -1.35 -17.65
N GLY A 254 26.23 -2.24 -18.55
CA GLY A 254 27.44 -3.05 -18.42
C GLY A 254 28.67 -2.18 -18.14
N ARG A 255 29.65 -2.81 -17.47
CA ARG A 255 30.96 -2.27 -17.08
C ARG A 255 31.41 -1.09 -17.94
N SER A 256 31.20 0.11 -17.43
CA SER A 256 31.92 1.31 -17.83
C SER A 256 32.35 2.01 -16.55
N THR A 257 33.64 2.26 -16.43
CA THR A 257 34.30 2.90 -15.30
C THR A 257 33.82 4.35 -15.20
N TYR A 258 32.74 4.58 -14.46
CA TYR A 258 32.40 5.91 -13.97
C TYR A 258 32.82 5.98 -12.51
N ASP A 259 34.00 6.55 -12.29
CA ASP A 259 34.54 6.88 -10.97
C ASP A 259 33.68 8.03 -10.41
N SER A 260 32.56 7.67 -9.79
CA SER A 260 31.73 8.63 -9.06
C SER A 260 32.38 8.82 -7.69
N PRO A 261 32.68 10.06 -7.25
CA PRO A 261 33.20 10.26 -5.91
C PRO A 261 32.23 9.65 -4.90
N GLU A 262 32.75 8.94 -3.89
CA GLU A 262 31.94 8.47 -2.78
C GLU A 262 31.06 9.61 -2.26
N PRO A 263 29.77 9.38 -1.99
CA PRO A 263 28.92 10.42 -1.44
C PRO A 263 29.55 10.90 -0.12
N PRO A 264 29.65 12.23 0.11
CA PRO A 264 30.42 12.79 1.22
C PRO A 264 29.77 12.60 2.60
N TYR A 265 28.74 11.77 2.71
CA TYR A 265 27.95 11.58 3.91
C TYR A 265 28.11 10.15 4.43
N LYS A 266 28.55 10.01 5.68
CA LYS A 266 28.33 8.77 6.45
C LYS A 266 26.82 8.58 6.56
N GLN A 267 26.31 7.46 6.07
CA GLN A 267 24.88 7.13 6.06
C GLN A 267 24.41 6.74 7.48
N ASP A 268 24.14 7.73 8.30
CA ASP A 268 23.33 7.56 9.51
C ASP A 268 21.88 7.85 9.11
N GLN A 269 21.14 6.82 8.67
CA GLN A 269 19.69 6.96 8.48
C GLN A 269 19.02 7.00 9.86
N LEU A 270 18.22 8.04 10.10
CA LEU A 270 17.32 8.11 11.25
C LEU A 270 16.35 6.93 11.19
N VAL A 271 16.41 6.05 12.17
CA VAL A 271 15.47 4.94 12.33
C VAL A 271 14.52 5.31 13.46
N ILE A 272 13.26 5.56 13.12
CA ILE A 272 12.21 5.75 14.12
C ILE A 272 11.55 4.39 14.35
N VAL A 273 11.76 3.84 15.54
CA VAL A 273 11.14 2.59 15.97
C VAL A 273 9.94 2.97 16.82
N THR A 274 8.75 2.71 16.31
CA THR A 274 7.52 2.86 17.07
C THR A 274 7.14 1.52 17.69
N GLN A 275 6.87 1.51 19.00
CA GLN A 275 6.51 0.28 19.71
C GLN A 275 5.02 -0.01 19.59
N GLY A 276 4.70 -1.21 19.14
CA GLY A 276 3.35 -1.74 19.24
C GLY A 276 3.08 -2.25 20.67
N ARG A 277 1.83 -2.15 21.14
CA ARG A 277 1.39 -2.85 22.35
C ARG A 277 0.53 -4.03 21.94
N PRO A 278 1.04 -5.27 21.96
CA PRO A 278 0.20 -6.43 21.66
C PRO A 278 -0.89 -6.54 22.74
N THR A 279 -2.14 -6.23 22.36
CA THR A 279 -3.29 -6.53 23.20
C THR A 279 -3.72 -7.97 22.93
N LEU A 280 -3.80 -8.79 23.98
CA LEU A 280 -4.27 -10.18 23.91
C LEU A 280 -5.79 -10.30 23.72
N GLU A 281 -6.49 -9.22 23.34
CA GLU A 281 -7.93 -9.27 23.12
C GLU A 281 -8.24 -9.81 21.72
N SER A 282 -8.90 -10.96 21.65
CA SER A 282 -9.41 -11.53 20.39
C SER A 282 -10.25 -10.49 19.64
N PRO A 283 -10.28 -10.49 18.29
CA PRO A 283 -11.16 -9.60 17.54
C PRO A 283 -12.60 -9.76 18.04
N ARG A 284 -13.17 -8.67 18.58
CA ARG A 284 -14.55 -8.63 19.03
C ARG A 284 -15.43 -9.02 17.84
N LYS A 285 -16.10 -10.17 17.95
CA LYS A 285 -17.12 -10.58 16.97
C LYS A 285 -18.16 -9.45 16.85
N PRO A 286 -18.60 -9.08 15.63
CA PRO A 286 -19.71 -8.16 15.47
C PRO A 286 -20.95 -8.78 16.13
N SER A 287 -21.51 -8.07 17.10
CA SER A 287 -22.72 -8.46 17.80
C SER A 287 -23.93 -8.12 16.94
N ALA A 288 -24.45 -9.10 16.22
CA ALA A 288 -25.84 -9.19 15.82
C ALA A 288 -26.14 -10.63 15.42
N GLN A 289 -27.00 -11.31 16.19
CA GLN A 289 -28.09 -12.12 15.66
C GLN A 289 -28.90 -12.71 16.82
N SER A 290 -30.18 -12.33 16.83
CA SER A 290 -31.24 -12.84 17.68
C SER A 290 -31.43 -14.34 17.47
N ARG A 291 -31.70 -15.04 18.59
CA ARG A 291 -32.04 -16.47 18.62
C ARG A 291 -33.35 -16.74 17.87
N VAL A 292 -33.34 -17.76 17.02
CA VAL A 292 -34.51 -18.60 16.74
C VAL A 292 -34.18 -20.03 17.23
N PRO A 293 -35.03 -20.70 18.04
CA PRO A 293 -34.73 -22.04 18.53
C PRO A 293 -35.13 -23.12 17.52
N GLY A 294 -34.20 -24.02 17.20
CA GLY A 294 -34.49 -25.31 16.55
C GLY A 294 -33.89 -25.47 15.14
N GLY A 295 -32.66 -25.97 15.07
CA GLY A 295 -32.05 -26.40 13.81
C GLY A 295 -30.62 -26.92 14.02
N LYS A 296 -30.36 -28.19 13.71
CA LYS A 296 -29.01 -28.78 13.75
C LYS A 296 -28.21 -28.31 12.52
N TRP A 297 -26.97 -27.89 12.72
CA TRP A 297 -25.98 -27.76 11.64
C TRP A 297 -24.79 -28.67 11.93
N ARG A 298 -24.42 -29.50 10.96
CA ARG A 298 -23.14 -30.20 10.87
C ARG A 298 -22.32 -29.52 9.78
N TRP A 299 -21.05 -29.26 10.05
CA TRP A 299 -20.04 -28.97 9.03
C TRP A 299 -18.76 -29.73 9.39
N GLY A 300 -18.23 -30.46 8.42
CA GLY A 300 -16.93 -31.10 8.49
C GLY A 300 -16.20 -30.84 7.18
N TYR A 301 -14.89 -30.59 7.28
CA TYR A 301 -13.97 -30.76 6.17
C TYR A 301 -12.81 -31.63 6.65
N ALA A 302 -12.59 -32.70 5.89
CA ALA A 302 -11.52 -33.66 6.04
C ALA A 302 -10.29 -33.17 5.27
N TRP A 303 -9.10 -33.36 5.86
CA TRP A 303 -7.84 -33.32 5.14
C TRP A 303 -7.44 -34.75 4.77
N SER A 304 -7.07 -34.97 3.50
CA SER A 304 -6.31 -36.16 3.09
C SER A 304 -4.91 -35.73 2.62
N ARG A 305 -3.96 -36.62 2.93
CA ARG A 305 -2.50 -36.49 2.94
C ARG A 305 -1.85 -35.87 1.70
#